data_AF-A0A1V9YRB9-F1
#
_entry.id   AF-A0A1V9YRB9-F1
#
_cell.length_a   1.000
_cell.length_b   1.000
_cell.length_c   1.000
_cell.angle_alpha   90.00
_cell.angle_beta   90.00
_cell.angle_gamma   90.00
#
_symmetry.space_group_name_H-M   'P 1'
#
loop_
_entity.id
_entity.type
_entity.pdbx_description
1 polymer ?
#
loop_
_entity_poly.entity_id
_entity_poly.type
_entity_poly.pdbx_seq_one_letter_code
_entity_poly.pdbx_strand_id
1 'polypeptide(L)'
;MLNVSLPQAIFLPPLLIILASVSLVTFQNLFATLTAYATKYSSNDIIKTIKPGLVHVKNFLEHVLGKASSFKFNLQHVLLMVIVFVLLAIYNELAQANTLKEKELKLLRAANKKDEEKKADAKKTK
;
A
#
# COMPACT_ATOMS: atom_id res chain seq x y z
N MET A 1 -10.13 8.68 -17.96
CA MET A 1 -9.22 7.92 -18.86
C MET A 1 -7.83 8.11 -18.32
N LEU A 2 -7.09 7.03 -18.05
CA LEU A 2 -5.67 7.15 -17.65
C LEU A 2 -4.93 7.86 -18.79
N ASN A 3 -4.50 9.11 -18.56
CA ASN A 3 -3.67 9.86 -19.50
C ASN A 3 -2.23 9.34 -19.38
N VAL A 4 -2.03 8.08 -19.79
CA VAL A 4 -0.70 7.46 -19.80
C VAL A 4 0.03 7.99 -21.03
N SER A 5 1.13 8.72 -20.82
CA SER A 5 1.94 9.17 -21.95
C SER A 5 2.55 7.96 -22.65
N LEU A 6 2.80 8.05 -23.97
CA LEU A 6 3.38 6.95 -24.75
C LEU A 6 4.68 6.39 -24.13
N PRO A 7 5.59 7.22 -23.57
CA PRO A 7 6.73 6.71 -22.79
C PRO A 7 6.32 5.90 -21.56
N GLN A 8 5.36 6.38 -20.78
CA GLN A 8 4.88 5.63 -19.60
C GLN A 8 4.27 4.29 -20.00
N ALA A 9 3.51 4.20 -21.09
CA ALA A 9 2.92 2.95 -21.54
C ALA A 9 3.97 1.88 -21.88
N ILE A 10 5.13 2.31 -22.41
CA ILE A 10 6.23 1.41 -22.81
C ILE A 10 7.12 1.05 -21.61
N PHE A 11 7.45 2.02 -20.75
CA PHE A 11 8.40 1.81 -19.66
C PHE A 11 7.78 1.34 -18.34
N LEU A 12 6.49 1.58 -18.11
CA LEU A 12 5.82 1.19 -16.87
C LEU A 12 5.80 -0.33 -16.67
N PRO A 13 5.47 -1.18 -17.66
CA PRO A 13 5.46 -2.62 -17.43
C PRO A 13 6.84 -3.20 -17.05
N PRO A 14 7.96 -2.89 -17.76
CA PRO A 14 9.28 -3.33 -17.34
C PRO A 14 9.69 -2.81 -15.95
N LEU A 15 9.36 -1.55 -15.64
CA LEU A 15 9.70 -0.95 -14.36
C LEU A 15 8.93 -1.63 -13.20
N LEU A 16 7.65 -1.95 -13.40
CA LEU A 16 6.86 -2.70 -12.43
C LEU A 16 7.43 -4.12 -12.21
N ILE A 17 7.90 -4.79 -13.27
CA ILE A 17 8.54 -6.10 -13.16
C ILE A 17 9.82 -6.03 -12.32
N ILE A 18 10.65 -5.00 -12.54
CA ILE A 18 11.87 -4.77 -11.76
C ILE A 18 11.52 -4.52 -10.30
N LEU A 19 10.58 -3.61 -10.02
CA LEU A 19 10.14 -3.31 -8.66
C LEU A 19 9.56 -4.53 -7.96
N ALA A 20 8.74 -5.32 -8.66
CA ALA A 20 8.17 -6.55 -8.11
C ALA A 20 9.25 -7.56 -7.76
N SER A 21 10.26 -7.71 -8.63
CA SER A 21 11.41 -8.59 -8.40
C SER A 21 12.22 -8.14 -7.18
N VAL A 22 12.53 -6.84 -7.08
CA VAL A 22 13.24 -6.27 -5.92
C VAL A 22 12.43 -6.50 -4.64
N SER A 23 11.13 -6.22 -4.65
CA SER A 23 10.25 -6.45 -3.51
C SER A 23 10.23 -7.92 -3.06
N LEU A 24 10.22 -8.87 -3.99
CA LEU A 24 10.26 -10.30 -3.68
C LEU A 24 11.61 -10.72 -3.08
N VAL A 25 12.72 -10.19 -3.59
CA VAL A 25 14.05 -10.42 -3.01
C VAL A 25 14.13 -9.84 -1.59
N THR A 26 13.65 -8.61 -1.40
CA THR A 26 13.60 -7.99 -0.07
C THR A 26 12.74 -8.81 0.89
N PHE A 27 11.58 -9.30 0.45
CA PHE A 27 10.72 -10.16 1.24
C PHE A 27 11.41 -11.49 1.60
N GLN A 28 12.08 -12.14 0.64
CA GLN A 28 12.81 -13.38 0.88
C GLN A 28 13.91 -13.19 1.94
N ASN A 29 14.69 -12.10 1.83
CA ASN A 29 15.72 -11.77 2.79
C ASN A 29 15.14 -11.47 4.18
N LEU A 30 14.03 -10.74 4.23
CA LEU A 30 13.31 -10.46 5.46
C LEU A 30 12.79 -11.74 6.11
N PHE A 31 12.20 -12.65 5.33
CA PHE A 31 11.66 -13.90 5.84
C PHE A 31 12.76 -14.83 6.39
N ALA A 32 13.88 -14.93 5.68
CA ALA A 32 15.05 -15.68 6.15
C ALA A 32 15.61 -15.09 7.45
N THR A 33 15.74 -13.76 7.51
CA THR A 33 16.25 -13.04 8.68
C THR A 33 15.30 -13.20 9.87
N LEU A 34 14.00 -12.99 9.67
CA LEU A 34 12.96 -13.19 10.68
C LEU A 34 13.03 -14.61 11.25
N THR A 35 13.12 -15.61 10.38
CA THR A 35 13.21 -17.02 10.78
C THR A 35 14.46 -17.30 11.61
N ALA A 36 15.60 -16.72 11.22
CA ALA A 36 16.85 -16.83 11.96
C ALA A 36 16.76 -16.14 13.33
N TYR A 37 16.19 -14.94 13.42
CA TYR A 37 15.99 -14.24 14.69
C TYR A 37 15.00 -14.95 15.62
N ALA A 38 13.94 -15.54 15.07
CA ALA A 38 12.97 -16.30 15.85
C ALA A 38 13.56 -17.61 16.41
N THR A 39 14.48 -18.25 15.69
CA THR A 39 15.10 -19.53 16.11
C THR A 39 16.35 -19.36 16.96
N LYS A 40 17.14 -18.29 16.77
CA LYS A 40 18.38 -18.08 17.52
C LYS A 40 18.13 -17.85 19.01
N TYR A 41 19.00 -18.40 19.86
CA TYR A 41 19.02 -18.08 21.28
C TYR A 41 19.56 -16.66 21.46
N SER A 42 18.83 -15.80 22.16
CA SER A 42 19.22 -14.41 22.39
C SER A 42 19.31 -14.14 23.89
N SER A 43 20.48 -13.66 24.32
CA SER A 43 20.73 -13.24 25.70
C SER A 43 20.18 -11.84 26.00
N ASN A 44 19.76 -11.07 24.99
CA ASN A 44 19.23 -9.72 25.14
C ASN A 44 17.75 -9.76 25.53
N ASP A 45 17.38 -9.12 26.64
CA ASP A 45 16.02 -9.14 27.18
C ASP A 45 14.97 -8.50 26.26
N ILE A 46 15.32 -7.47 25.51
CA ILE A 46 14.41 -6.86 24.51
C ILE A 46 14.02 -7.91 23.47
N ILE A 47 15.00 -8.69 23.00
CA ILE A 47 14.78 -9.74 21.99
C ILE A 47 13.92 -10.87 22.58
N LYS A 48 14.08 -11.21 23.87
CA LYS A 48 13.22 -12.21 24.54
C LYS A 48 11.76 -11.77 24.58
N THR A 49 11.49 -10.48 24.81
CA THR A 49 10.12 -9.95 24.84
C THR A 49 9.43 -9.99 23.48
N ILE A 50 10.15 -9.67 22.39
CA ILE A 50 9.59 -9.70 21.02
C ILE A 50 9.60 -11.10 20.38
N LYS A 51 10.43 -12.02 20.89
CA LYS A 51 10.58 -13.40 20.39
C LYS A 51 9.26 -14.16 20.22
N PRO A 52 8.32 -14.20 21.19
CA PRO A 52 7.06 -14.91 21.00
C PRO A 52 6.25 -14.39 19.80
N GLY A 53 6.24 -13.06 19.58
CA GLY A 53 5.62 -12.46 18.40
C GLY A 53 6.33 -12.87 17.11
N LEU A 54 7.67 -12.80 17.09
CA LEU A 54 8.48 -13.22 15.94
C LEU A 54 8.26 -14.70 15.59
N VAL A 55 8.12 -15.58 16.59
CA VAL A 55 7.83 -17.01 16.40
C VAL A 55 6.43 -17.20 15.83
N HIS A 56 5.42 -16.45 16.28
CA HIS A 56 4.08 -16.53 15.73
C HIS A 56 4.04 -16.11 14.25
N VAL A 57 4.69 -14.98 13.93
CA VAL A 57 4.81 -14.51 12.54
C VAL A 57 5.57 -15.51 11.69
N LYS A 58 6.69 -16.05 12.19
CA LYS A 58 7.46 -17.10 11.51
C LYS A 58 6.58 -18.31 11.21
N ASN A 59 5.87 -18.85 12.21
CA ASN A 59 5.04 -20.05 12.05
C ASN A 59 3.90 -19.81 11.05
N PHE A 60 3.28 -18.63 11.09
CA PHE A 60 2.26 -18.24 10.11
C PHE A 60 2.84 -18.18 8.70
N LEU A 61 3.97 -17.51 8.51
CA LEU A 61 4.62 -17.41 7.20
C LEU A 61 5.09 -18.77 6.69
N GLU A 62 5.65 -19.63 7.55
CA GLU A 62 6.03 -21.00 7.16
C GLU A 62 4.82 -21.88 6.80
N HIS A 63 3.66 -21.63 7.42
CA HIS A 63 2.42 -22.32 7.08
C HIS A 63 1.86 -21.91 5.72
N VAL A 64 1.90 -20.61 5.41
CA VAL A 64 1.33 -20.07 4.15
C VAL A 64 2.30 -20.23 2.96
N LEU A 65 3.59 -20.03 3.19
CA LEU A 65 4.61 -19.90 2.13
C LEU A 65 5.63 -21.05 2.10
N GLY A 66 5.55 -21.98 3.05
CA GLY A 66 6.56 -23.01 3.25
C GLY A 66 7.81 -22.50 3.98
N LYS A 67 8.81 -23.36 4.15
CA LYS A 67 10.03 -22.99 4.92
C LYS A 67 10.75 -21.82 4.25
N ALA A 68 11.27 -20.90 5.05
CA ALA A 68 12.03 -19.75 4.55
C ALA A 68 13.23 -20.15 3.68
N SER A 69 13.90 -21.26 4.00
CA SER A 69 15.02 -21.79 3.21
C SER A 69 14.61 -22.38 1.85
N SER A 70 13.35 -22.82 1.72
CA SER A 70 12.81 -23.37 0.47
C SER A 70 12.06 -22.33 -0.36
N PHE A 71 11.83 -21.13 0.17
CA PHE A 71 11.12 -20.08 -0.54
C PHE A 71 11.95 -19.65 -1.76
N LYS A 72 11.42 -19.94 -2.95
CA LYS A 72 11.95 -19.50 -4.24
C LYS A 72 10.80 -18.91 -5.02
N PHE A 73 10.94 -17.65 -5.41
CA PHE A 73 9.97 -17.02 -6.31
C PHE A 73 10.36 -17.32 -7.76
N ASN A 74 9.35 -17.46 -8.62
CA ASN A 74 9.50 -17.65 -10.05
C ASN A 74 8.83 -16.49 -10.80
N LEU A 75 8.83 -16.52 -12.14
CA LEU A 75 8.23 -15.48 -12.95
C LEU A 75 6.73 -15.25 -12.63
N GLN A 76 5.98 -16.30 -12.28
CA GLN A 76 4.55 -16.15 -11.91
C GLN A 76 4.38 -15.32 -10.64
N HIS A 77 5.25 -15.49 -9.64
CA HIS A 77 5.21 -14.68 -8.42
C HIS A 77 5.51 -13.21 -8.72
N VAL A 78 6.45 -12.95 -9.63
CA VAL A 78 6.77 -11.58 -10.09
C VAL A 78 5.55 -10.96 -10.76
N LEU A 79 4.89 -11.68 -11.68
CA LEU A 79 3.68 -11.19 -12.36
C LEU A 79 2.51 -10.95 -11.38
N LEU A 80 2.31 -11.83 -10.39
CA LEU A 80 1.32 -11.62 -9.34
C LEU A 80 1.61 -10.37 -8.51
N MET A 81 2.88 -10.13 -8.16
CA MET A 81 3.27 -8.91 -7.45
C MET A 81 3.05 -7.65 -8.28
N VAL A 82 3.25 -7.70 -9.59
CA VAL A 82 2.88 -6.60 -10.49
C VAL A 82 1.39 -6.30 -10.41
N ILE A 83 0.53 -7.32 -10.44
CA ILE A 83 -0.92 -7.15 -10.30
C ILE A 83 -1.26 -6.51 -8.96
N VAL A 84 -0.65 -6.96 -7.86
CA VAL A 84 -0.84 -6.37 -6.52
C VAL A 84 -0.45 -4.89 -6.51
N PHE A 85 0.68 -4.51 -7.12
CA PHE A 85 1.08 -3.11 -7.22
C PHE A 85 0.10 -2.26 -8.03
N VAL A 86 -0.42 -2.79 -9.13
CA VAL A 86 -1.45 -2.09 -9.93
C VAL A 86 -2.72 -1.89 -9.10
N LEU A 87 -3.18 -2.91 -8.37
CA LEU A 87 -4.36 -2.79 -7.50
C LEU A 87 -4.16 -1.75 -6.39
N LEU A 88 -2.97 -1.72 -5.76
CA LEU A 88 -2.64 -0.72 -4.75
C LEU A 88 -2.60 0.69 -5.34
N ALA A 89 -2.05 0.85 -6.55
CA ALA A 89 -2.03 2.14 -7.24
C ALA A 89 -3.45 2.63 -7.56
N ILE A 90 -4.31 1.75 -8.09
CA ILE A 90 -5.72 2.07 -8.36
C ILE A 90 -6.45 2.43 -7.07
N TYR A 91 -6.26 1.67 -6.00
CA TYR A 91 -6.86 1.96 -4.71
C TYR A 91 -6.42 3.34 -4.18
N ASN A 92 -5.13 3.66 -4.26
CA ASN A 92 -4.60 4.94 -3.81
C ASN A 92 -5.17 6.12 -4.62
N GLU A 93 -5.24 5.97 -5.95
CA GLU A 93 -5.86 6.97 -6.84
C GLU A 93 -7.35 7.17 -6.51
N LEU A 94 -8.10 6.09 -6.27
CA LEU A 94 -9.50 6.17 -5.88
C LEU A 94 -9.69 6.84 -4.52
N ALA A 95 -8.86 6.49 -3.53
CA ALA A 95 -8.90 7.10 -2.21
C ALA A 95 -8.63 8.60 -2.30
N GLN A 96 -7.60 9.01 -3.06
CA GLN A 96 -7.27 10.41 -3.27
C GLN A 96 -8.39 11.16 -4.00
N ALA A 97 -8.95 10.57 -5.07
CA ALA A 97 -10.06 11.15 -5.82
C ALA A 97 -11.30 11.38 -4.95
N ASN A 98 -11.62 10.45 -4.05
CA ASN A 98 -12.75 10.60 -3.12
C ASN A 98 -12.53 11.76 -2.14
N THR A 99 -11.32 11.89 -1.57
CA THR A 99 -11.01 13.02 -0.66
C THR A 99 -11.10 14.37 -1.36
N LEU A 100 -10.72 14.45 -2.64
CA LEU A 100 -10.80 15.68 -3.44
C LEU A 100 -12.27 16.04 -3.73
N LYS A 101 -13.09 15.08 -4.15
CA LYS A 101 -14.53 15.28 -4.37
C LYS A 101 -15.25 15.77 -3.12
N GLU A 102 -14.91 15.22 -1.95
CA GLU A 102 -15.49 15.68 -0.68
C GLU A 102 -15.11 17.12 -0.34
N LYS A 103 -13.86 17.52 -0.62
CA LYS A 103 -13.40 18.90 -0.42
C LYS A 103 -14.13 19.86 -1.35
N GLU A 104 -14.25 19.54 -2.63
CA GLU A 104 -15.00 20.34 -3.60
C GLU A 104 -16.46 20.49 -3.20
N LEU A 105 -17.11 19.40 -2.77
CA LEU A 105 -18.51 19.44 -2.33
C LEU A 105 -18.69 20.30 -1.08
N LYS A 106 -17.75 20.27 -0.13
CA LYS A 106 -17.76 21.15 1.06
C LYS A 106 -17.60 22.62 0.67
N LEU A 107 -16.72 22.93 -0.28
CA LEU A 107 -16.52 24.30 -0.78
C LEU A 107 -17.76 24.82 -1.50
N LEU A 108 -18.39 24.00 -2.35
CA LEU A 108 -19.64 24.36 -3.04
C LEU A 108 -20.79 24.60 -2.05
N ARG A 109 -20.93 23.75 -1.02
CA ARG A 109 -21.92 23.97 0.04
C ARG A 109 -21.66 25.24 0.84
N ALA A 110 -20.41 25.56 1.12
CA ALA A 110 -20.03 26.80 1.80
C ALA A 110 -20.31 28.04 0.93
N ALA A 111 -20.06 27.96 -0.39
CA ALA A 111 -20.39 29.02 -1.33
C ALA A 111 -21.91 29.24 -1.41
N ASN A 112 -22.69 28.17 -1.56
CA ASN A 112 -24.16 28.26 -1.62
C ASN A 112 -24.77 28.83 -0.33
N LYS A 113 -24.26 28.45 0.85
CA LYS A 113 -24.71 29.04 2.12
C LYS A 113 -24.43 30.54 2.20
N LYS A 114 -23.25 30.99 1.78
CA LYS A 114 -22.90 32.41 1.75
C LYS A 114 -23.79 33.20 0.78
N ASP A 115 -24.18 32.60 -0.34
CA ASP A 115 -25.07 33.24 -1.31
C ASP A 115 -26.52 33.30 -0.81
N GLU A 116 -26.98 32.30 -0.05
CA GLU A 116 -28.30 32.33 0.60
C GLU A 116 -28.37 33.36 1.74
N GLU A 117 -27.33 33.47 2.57
CA GLU A 117 -27.23 34.49 3.63
C GLU A 117 -27.27 35.90 3.04
N LYS A 118 -26.51 36.16 1.97
CA LYS A 118 -26.55 37.45 1.26
C LYS A 118 -27.92 37.79 0.69
N LYS A 119 -28.65 36.81 0.15
CA LYS A 119 -30.01 37.00 -0.37
C LYS A 119 -31.03 37.23 0.76
N ALA A 120 -30.86 36.60 1.91
CA ALA A 120 -31.72 36.78 3.07
C ALA A 120 -31.55 38.18 3.69
N ASP A 121 -30.31 38.67 3.79
CA ASP A 121 -30.02 40.02 4.32
C ASP A 121 -30.52 41.12 3.38
N ALA A 122 -30.35 40.95 2.05
CA ALA A 122 -30.87 41.90 1.06
C ALA A 122 -32.41 42.01 1.05
N LYS A 123 -33.12 41.00 1.59
CA LYS A 123 -34.59 40.98 1.69
C LYS A 123 -35.11 41.61 2.99
N LYS A 124 -34.25 41.82 3.99
CA LYS A 124 -34.59 42.47 5.27
C LYS A 124 -34.40 44.00 5.26
N THR A 125 -33.69 44.53 4.26
CA THR A 125 -33.40 45.98 4.11
C THR A 125 -34.36 46.73 3.17
N LYS A 126 -35.40 46.08 2.66
CA LYS A 126 -36.53 46.70 1.96
C LYS A 126 -37.77 46.64 2.83
#